data_AF-A0A2V8ZPL3-F1
#
_entry.id   AF-A0A2V8ZPL3-F1
#
_cell.length_a   1.000
_cell.length_b   1.000
_cell.length_c   1.000
_cell.angle_alpha   90.00
_cell.angle_beta   90.00
_cell.angle_gamma   90.00
#
_symmetry.space_group_name_H-M   'P 1'
#
loop_
_entity.id
_entity.type
_entity.pdbx_description
1 polymer ?
#
loop_
_entity_poly.entity_id
_entity_poly.type
_entity_poly.pdbx_seq_one_letter_code
_entity_poly.pdbx_strand_id
1 'polypeptide(L)'
;MHSRRKRRDPRHAIRGKFEGAELPSLQFKRKGATFKGQVSNVSDGGFCLLAPHAPRQSVLLQGPLKFAGLPAEIPTLVQVRWVERLPHGRNYRIGLQYVI
;
A
#
# COMPACT_ATOMS: atom_id res chain seq x y z
N MET A 1 28.97 -16.51 -5.75
CA MET A 1 27.66 -16.29 -5.10
C MET A 1 27.29 -14.81 -5.17
N HIS A 2 26.50 -14.39 -6.16
CA HIS A 2 26.04 -13.00 -6.21
C HIS A 2 24.91 -12.79 -5.19
N SER A 3 25.17 -11.98 -4.17
CA SER A 3 24.14 -11.42 -3.31
C SER A 3 23.17 -10.61 -4.19
N ARG A 4 22.05 -11.23 -4.61
CA ARG A 4 20.97 -10.50 -5.29
C ARG A 4 20.41 -9.52 -4.27
N ARG A 5 20.70 -8.23 -4.47
CA ARG A 5 20.10 -7.14 -3.70
C ARG A 5 18.58 -7.32 -3.77
N LYS A 6 17.95 -7.71 -2.65
CA LYS A 6 16.52 -8.05 -2.59
C LYS A 6 15.60 -6.86 -2.95
N ARG A 7 16.14 -5.64 -2.95
CA ARG A 7 15.44 -4.41 -3.34
C ARG A 7 16.09 -3.80 -4.59
N ARG A 8 15.24 -3.46 -5.56
CA ARG A 8 15.61 -2.74 -6.78
C ARG A 8 15.71 -1.24 -6.51
N ASP A 9 14.75 -0.69 -5.77
CA ASP A 9 14.64 0.76 -5.55
C ASP A 9 14.88 1.16 -4.09
N PRO A 10 15.55 2.30 -3.83
CA PRO A 10 15.67 2.88 -2.49
C PRO A 10 14.30 3.32 -1.94
N ARG A 11 14.17 3.37 -0.62
CA ARG A 11 12.95 3.84 0.05
C ARG A 11 13.20 5.18 0.70
N HIS A 12 12.29 6.11 0.47
CA HIS A 12 12.31 7.44 1.05
C HIS A 12 11.25 7.51 2.15
N ALA A 13 11.67 7.92 3.34
CA ALA A 13 10.73 8.20 4.42
C ALA A 13 9.90 9.43 4.03
N ILE A 14 8.59 9.26 3.97
CA ILE A 14 7.66 10.33 3.63
C ILE A 14 6.37 10.15 4.42
N ARG A 15 5.74 11.25 4.80
CA ARG A 15 4.41 11.25 5.41
C ARG A 15 3.38 11.45 4.32
N GLY A 16 2.40 10.57 4.27
CA GLY A 16 1.31 10.62 3.31
C GLY A 16 0.13 9.80 3.76
N LYS A 17 -0.92 9.79 2.96
CA LYS A 17 -2.13 9.00 3.18
C LYS A 17 -2.50 8.28 1.91
N PHE A 18 -3.00 7.05 2.07
CA PHE A 18 -3.64 6.32 1.00
C PHE A 18 -5.02 5.91 1.46
N GLU A 19 -6.00 6.08 0.59
CA GLU A 19 -7.38 5.64 0.80
C GLU A 19 -7.82 4.94 -0.48
N GLY A 20 -7.99 3.62 -0.44
CA GLY A 20 -8.30 2.84 -1.62
C GLY A 20 -9.27 1.72 -1.34
N ALA A 21 -10.10 1.42 -2.32
CA ALA A 21 -11.03 0.29 -2.26
C ALA A 21 -10.42 -0.93 -2.95
N GLU A 22 -10.71 -2.11 -2.42
CA GLU A 22 -10.42 -3.36 -3.13
C GLU A 22 -11.20 -3.40 -4.44
N LEU A 23 -10.50 -3.67 -5.54
CA LEU A 23 -11.15 -3.83 -6.84
C LEU A 23 -12.03 -5.08 -6.84
N PRO A 24 -13.26 -5.02 -7.39
CA PRO A 24 -14.09 -6.20 -7.54
C PRO A 24 -13.36 -7.25 -8.37
N SER A 25 -13.21 -8.45 -7.82
CA SER A 25 -12.83 -9.59 -8.64
C SER A 25 -14.05 -10.04 -9.46
N LEU A 26 -13.83 -10.53 -10.68
CA LEU A 26 -14.90 -11.02 -11.57
C LEU A 26 -15.83 -12.05 -10.88
N GLN A 27 -15.34 -12.73 -9.84
CA GLN A 27 -16.06 -13.79 -9.12
C GLN A 27 -16.90 -13.27 -7.93
N PHE A 28 -16.68 -12.05 -7.44
CA PHE A 28 -17.39 -11.54 -6.26
C PHE A 28 -17.82 -10.09 -6.43
N LYS A 29 -19.12 -9.89 -6.72
CA LYS A 29 -19.82 -8.58 -6.66
C LYS A 29 -20.02 -8.11 -5.21
N ARG A 30 -18.97 -8.06 -4.39
CA ARG A 30 -19.04 -7.36 -3.09
C ARG A 30 -18.51 -5.95 -3.28
N LYS A 31 -19.22 -4.97 -2.71
CA LYS A 31 -18.73 -3.58 -2.60
C LYS A 31 -17.39 -3.65 -1.86
N GLY A 32 -16.30 -3.33 -2.55
CA GLY A 32 -14.95 -3.47 -1.99
C GLY A 32 -14.81 -2.68 -0.71
N ALA A 33 -14.21 -3.28 0.32
CA ALA A 33 -13.92 -2.56 1.56
C ALA A 33 -12.94 -1.42 1.26
N THR A 34 -13.21 -0.23 1.80
CA THR A 34 -12.27 0.88 1.74
C THR A 34 -11.21 0.72 2.80
N PHE A 35 -9.95 0.77 2.39
CA PHE A 35 -8.77 0.71 3.24
C PHE A 35 -8.12 2.09 3.32
N LYS A 36 -7.85 2.53 4.54
CA LYS A 36 -7.23 3.83 4.81
C LYS A 36 -6.04 3.66 5.74
N GLY A 37 -4.95 4.35 5.43
CA GLY A 37 -3.76 4.32 6.28
C GLY A 37 -2.78 5.45 6.01
N GLN A 38 -1.75 5.50 6.86
CA GLN A 38 -0.63 6.43 6.77
C GLN A 38 0.51 5.80 5.99
N VAL A 39 1.03 6.53 5.02
CA VAL A 39 2.23 6.13 4.28
C VAL A 39 3.44 6.41 5.16
N SER A 40 4.30 5.40 5.32
CA SER A 40 5.52 5.47 6.13
C SER A 40 6.79 5.59 5.29
N ASN A 41 6.75 5.10 4.05
CA ASN A 41 7.82 5.24 3.06
C ASN A 41 7.28 4.97 1.66
N VAL A 42 7.97 5.51 0.66
CA VAL A 42 7.71 5.31 -0.78
C VAL A 42 9.01 4.95 -1.51
N SER A 43 8.88 4.28 -2.64
CA SER A 43 9.93 3.95 -3.61
C SER A 43 9.29 3.91 -5.00
N ASP A 44 10.08 3.84 -6.05
CA ASP A 44 9.57 3.80 -7.43
C ASP A 44 8.71 2.56 -7.71
N GLY A 45 8.92 1.46 -6.97
CA GLY A 45 8.11 0.24 -7.09
C GLY A 45 6.86 0.21 -6.21
N GLY A 46 6.70 1.10 -5.24
CA GLY A 46 5.57 1.05 -4.31
C GLY A 46 5.83 1.72 -2.96
N PHE A 47 4.92 1.52 -2.02
CA PHE A 47 4.95 2.19 -0.72
C PHE A 47 4.49 1.30 0.42
N CYS A 48 4.75 1.75 1.65
CA CYS A 48 4.38 1.04 2.86
C CYS A 48 3.32 1.80 3.65
N LEU A 49 2.20 1.11 3.92
CA LEU A 49 1.04 1.64 4.63
C LEU A 49 0.99 1.14 6.08
N LEU A 50 0.64 2.02 7.00
CA LEU A 50 0.28 1.71 8.38
C LEU A 50 -1.23 1.94 8.55
N ALA A 51 -1.96 0.89 8.93
CA ALA A 51 -3.42 0.93 9.02
C ALA A 51 -3.97 0.05 10.15
N PRO A 52 -5.14 0.37 10.73
CA PRO A 52 -5.77 -0.45 11.78
C PRO A 52 -6.36 -1.77 11.24
N HIS A 53 -6.64 -1.84 9.94
CA HIS A 53 -7.13 -3.03 9.26
C HIS A 53 -6.25 -3.35 8.06
N ALA A 54 -6.09 -4.63 7.74
CA ALA A 54 -5.32 -5.07 6.60
C ALA A 54 -6.19 -5.79 5.56
N PRO A 55 -6.00 -5.49 4.26
CA PRO A 55 -6.56 -6.28 3.18
C PRO A 55 -5.87 -7.66 3.11
N ARG A 56 -6.45 -8.57 2.32
CA ARG A 56 -5.79 -9.85 2.00
C ARG A 56 -4.55 -9.60 1.14
N GLN A 57 -3.58 -10.51 1.20
CA GLN A 57 -2.43 -10.47 0.30
C GLN A 57 -2.89 -10.68 -1.15
N SER A 58 -2.15 -10.11 -2.10
CA SER A 58 -2.36 -10.17 -3.55
C SER A 58 -3.60 -9.47 -4.11
N VAL A 59 -4.46 -8.88 -3.27
CA VAL A 59 -5.59 -8.08 -3.76
C VAL A 59 -5.11 -6.76 -4.38
N LEU A 60 -5.90 -6.25 -5.32
CA LEU A 60 -5.69 -4.94 -5.94
C LEU A 60 -6.50 -3.89 -5.20
N LEU A 61 -5.85 -2.77 -4.88
CA LEU A 61 -6.49 -1.60 -4.29
C LEU A 61 -6.36 -0.44 -5.26
N GLN A 62 -7.45 0.30 -5.47
CA GLN A 62 -7.45 1.53 -6.25
C GLN A 62 -7.89 2.71 -5.39
N GLY A 63 -7.15 3.81 -5.45
CA GLY A 63 -7.53 5.05 -4.79
C GLY A 63 -6.45 6.13 -4.79
N PRO A 64 -6.75 7.32 -4.23
CA PRO A 64 -5.80 8.41 -4.15
C PRO A 64 -4.65 8.15 -3.15
N LEU A 65 -3.43 8.41 -3.61
CA LEU A 65 -2.23 8.57 -2.79
C LEU A 65 -1.93 10.06 -2.64
N LYS A 66 -1.79 10.52 -1.39
CA LYS A 66 -1.55 11.93 -1.05
C LYS A 66 -0.29 12.04 -0.21
N PHE A 67 0.55 13.03 -0.47
CA PHE A 67 1.74 13.30 0.34
C PHE A 67 1.61 14.63 1.08
N ALA A 68 2.14 14.69 2.30
CA ALA A 68 2.21 15.95 3.03
C ALA A 68 3.14 16.92 2.27
N GLY A 69 2.63 18.11 1.94
CA GLY A 69 3.38 19.12 1.18
C GLY A 69 3.26 19.05 -0.34
N LEU A 70 2.54 18.05 -0.88
CA LEU A 70 2.20 17.99 -2.30
C LEU A 70 0.69 18.21 -2.46
N PRO A 71 0.22 19.28 -3.15
CA PRO A 71 -1.21 19.54 -3.34
C PRO A 71 -1.87 18.65 -4.40
N ALA A 72 -1.24 17.52 -4.75
CA ALA A 72 -1.73 16.58 -5.75
C ALA A 72 -2.26 15.30 -5.09
N GLU A 73 -3.37 14.79 -5.62
CA GLU A 73 -3.87 13.45 -5.35
C GLU A 73 -3.48 12.55 -6.51
N ILE A 74 -2.63 11.56 -6.26
CA ILE A 74 -2.14 10.66 -7.31
C ILE A 74 -3.10 9.46 -7.38
N PRO A 75 -3.90 9.30 -8.46
CA PRO A 75 -4.73 8.12 -8.64
C PRO A 75 -3.82 6.91 -8.77
N THR A 76 -3.92 5.96 -7.83
CA THR A 76 -2.95 4.88 -7.71
C THR A 76 -3.65 3.52 -7.71
N LEU A 77 -3.14 2.61 -8.54
CA LEU A 77 -3.47 1.18 -8.50
C LEU A 77 -2.29 0.41 -7.89
N VAL A 78 -2.56 -0.38 -6.85
CA VAL A 78 -1.53 -1.17 -6.16
C VAL A 78 -1.97 -2.59 -5.86
N GLN A 79 -1.00 -3.51 -5.80
CA GLN A 79 -1.18 -4.86 -5.27
C GLN A 79 -0.61 -4.98 -3.86
N VAL A 80 -1.33 -5.67 -2.97
CA VAL A 80 -0.84 -6.03 -1.65
C VAL A 80 0.21 -7.14 -1.75
N ARG A 81 1.46 -6.86 -1.36
CA ARG A 81 2.57 -7.82 -1.43
C ARG A 81 2.83 -8.57 -0.14
N TRP A 82 2.61 -7.93 1.00
CA TRP A 82 2.75 -8.55 2.32
C TRP A 82 1.99 -7.73 3.37
N VAL A 83 1.61 -8.39 4.46
CA VAL A 83 0.95 -7.82 5.62
C VAL A 83 1.65 -8.33 6.86
N GLU A 84 2.01 -7.43 7.75
CA GLU A 84 2.68 -7.73 9.02
C GLU A 84 1.90 -7.05 10.15
N ARG A 85 1.50 -7.80 11.18
CA ARG A 85 0.87 -7.23 12.38
C ARG A 85 1.96 -6.68 13.29
N LEU A 86 1.82 -5.45 13.76
CA LEU A 86 2.82 -4.86 14.66
C LEU A 86 2.70 -5.45 16.07
N PRO A 87 3.82 -5.76 16.77
CA PRO A 87 3.78 -6.46 18.05
C PRO A 87 3.08 -5.70 19.19
N HIS A 88 3.21 -4.37 19.21
CA HIS A 88 2.76 -3.50 20.30
C HIS A 88 1.57 -2.60 19.92
N GLY A 89 0.84 -2.93 18.85
CA GLY A 89 -0.26 -2.09 18.37
C GLY A 89 -1.38 -2.87 17.71
N ARG A 90 -2.54 -2.22 17.58
CA ARG A 90 -3.67 -2.70 16.77
C ARG A 90 -3.50 -2.44 15.28
N ASN A 91 -2.30 -2.03 14.86
CA ASN A 91 -2.01 -1.63 13.49
C ASN A 91 -1.22 -2.70 12.73
N TYR A 92 -1.39 -2.68 11.43
CA TYR A 92 -0.70 -3.50 10.46
C TYR A 92 0.26 -2.63 9.65
N ARG A 93 1.38 -3.22 9.28
CA ARG A 93 2.29 -2.73 8.27
C ARG A 93 2.05 -3.51 6.98
N ILE A 94 1.75 -2.78 5.91
CA ILE A 94 1.32 -3.37 4.65
C ILE A 94 2.27 -2.88 3.56
N GLY A 95 2.82 -3.81 2.79
CA GLY A 95 3.62 -3.51 1.60
C GLY A 95 2.76 -3.49 0.36
N LEU A 96 2.76 -2.36 -0.35
CA LEU A 96 2.01 -2.14 -1.58
C LEU A 96 2.98 -1.95 -2.73
N GLN A 97 2.69 -2.57 -3.87
CA GLN A 97 3.45 -2.43 -5.12
C GLN A 97 2.57 -1.76 -6.17
N TYR A 98 3.11 -0.78 -6.90
CA TYR A 98 2.38 -0.19 -8.02
C TYR A 98 2.12 -1.22 -9.12
N VAL A 99 0.95 -1.14 -9.74
CA VAL A 99 0.63 -1.86 -10.96
C VAL A 99 0.69 -0.85 -12.09
N ILE A 100 1.79 -0.89 -12.85
CA ILE A 100 2.13 0.01 -13.94
C ILE A 100 2.54 -0.82 -15.15
#